data_AF-A0A2V3PTI2-F1
#
_entry.id   AF-A0A2V3PTI2-F1
#
_cell.length_a   1.000
_cell.length_b   1.000
_cell.length_c   1.000
_cell.angle_alpha   90.00
_cell.angle_beta   90.00
_cell.angle_gamma   90.00
#
_symmetry.space_group_name_H-M   'P 1'
#
loop_
_entity.id
_entity.type
_entity.pdbx_description
1 polymer ?
#
loop_
_entity_poly.entity_id
_entity_poly.type
_entity_poly.pdbx_seq_one_letter_code
_entity_poly.pdbx_strand_id
1 'polypeptide(L)'
;MDIRKKGAICMFIYNVIGTLAICSAYPSDPLYSDELSFIGGFTFPITIISFAFRYAASEPIYPVFIIQFIVLIASIFILDLILRNYSPAYIQKRDEKYLAEREKAFNQLITEQQVAIYLKYAKDIDGFARVGTPEDRATLSVEQWYTIDNLAHDIFLIKRKLVSASTKDSIEKRIKDKLKDQAAMDLLFSAE
;
A
#
# COMPACT_ATOMS: atom_id res chain seq x y z
N MET A 1 -2.63 -12.23 15.51
CA MET A 1 -3.61 -11.12 15.48
C MET A 1 -2.92 -9.87 14.97
N ASP A 2 -3.44 -9.26 13.90
CA ASP A 2 -2.91 -8.05 13.25
C ASP A 2 -2.67 -6.91 14.26
N ILE A 3 -1.56 -6.18 14.14
CA ILE A 3 -1.23 -5.05 15.01
C ILE A 3 -2.33 -3.98 15.02
N ARG A 4 -3.06 -3.83 13.91
CA ARG A 4 -4.22 -2.93 13.79
C ARG A 4 -5.39 -3.41 14.66
N LYS A 5 -5.66 -4.71 14.67
CA LYS A 5 -6.72 -5.31 15.50
C LYS A 5 -6.38 -5.15 16.99
N LYS A 6 -5.13 -5.41 17.37
CA LYS A 6 -4.65 -5.18 18.75
C LYS A 6 -4.80 -3.71 19.14
N GLY A 7 -4.34 -2.80 18.29
CA GLY A 7 -4.43 -1.37 18.53
C GLY A 7 -5.86 -0.86 18.68
N ALA A 8 -6.78 -1.30 17.80
CA ALA A 8 -8.19 -0.95 17.87
C ALA A 8 -8.86 -1.46 19.16
N ILE A 9 -8.54 -2.69 19.58
CA ILE A 9 -9.03 -3.25 20.86
C ILE A 9 -8.52 -2.43 22.03
N CYS A 10 -7.23 -2.09 22.06
CA CYS A 10 -6.65 -1.25 23.11
C CYS A 10 -7.32 0.14 23.16
N MET A 11 -7.57 0.78 22.02
CA MET A 11 -8.26 2.07 21.96
C MET A 11 -9.72 1.98 22.41
N PHE A 12 -10.42 0.91 22.05
CA PHE A 12 -11.78 0.67 22.50
C PHE A 12 -11.83 0.54 24.03
N ILE A 13 -10.97 -0.29 24.62
CA ILE A 13 -10.87 -0.46 26.08
C ILE A 13 -10.53 0.88 26.75
N TYR A 14 -9.54 1.60 26.23
CA TYR A 14 -9.14 2.91 26.74
C TYR A 14 -10.30 3.93 26.71
N ASN A 15 -11.10 3.93 25.63
CA ASN A 15 -12.27 4.81 25.50
C ASN A 15 -13.43 4.43 26.43
N VAL A 16 -13.70 3.14 26.62
CA VAL A 16 -14.69 2.67 27.59
C VAL A 16 -14.30 3.09 29.01
N ILE A 17 -13.03 2.90 29.38
CA ILE A 17 -12.52 3.32 30.69
C ILE A 17 -12.69 4.84 30.87
N GLY A 18 -12.34 5.64 29.84
CA GLY A 18 -12.50 7.09 29.89
C GLY A 18 -13.96 7.55 29.99
N THR A 19 -14.86 6.86 29.28
CA THR A 19 -16.30 7.10 29.36
C THR A 19 -16.82 6.83 30.78
N LEU A 20 -16.46 5.70 31.37
CA LEU A 20 -16.84 5.35 32.74
C LEU A 20 -16.32 6.38 33.76
N ALA A 21 -15.08 6.85 33.60
CA ALA A 21 -14.50 7.87 34.48
C ALA A 21 -15.22 9.22 34.41
N ILE A 22 -15.73 9.62 33.23
CA ILE A 22 -16.53 10.85 33.10
C ILE A 22 -17.93 10.66 33.70
N CYS A 23 -18.53 9.50 33.48
CA CYS A 23 -19.85 9.18 34.03
C CYS A 23 -19.83 8.98 35.56
N SER A 24 -18.64 8.85 36.17
CA SER A 24 -18.47 8.77 37.62
C SER A 24 -18.16 10.10 38.29
N ALA A 25 -18.07 11.19 37.52
CA ALA A 25 -17.50 12.45 38.00
C ALA A 25 -18.43 13.27 38.90
N TYR A 26 -19.76 13.09 38.83
CA TYR A 26 -20.71 13.84 39.64
C TYR A 26 -21.45 12.95 40.63
N PRO A 27 -21.63 13.37 41.91
CA PRO A 27 -22.35 12.58 42.93
C PRO A 27 -23.80 12.24 42.57
N SER A 28 -24.43 13.03 41.70
CA SER A 28 -25.79 12.80 41.22
C SER A 28 -25.87 11.74 40.11
N ASP A 29 -24.73 11.26 39.59
CA ASP A 29 -24.71 10.30 38.50
C ASP A 29 -25.02 8.88 38.97
N PRO A 30 -25.73 8.07 38.15
CA PRO A 30 -25.93 6.65 38.43
C PRO A 30 -24.63 5.84 38.55
N LEU A 31 -23.53 6.33 37.97
CA LEU A 31 -22.23 5.66 37.92
C LEU A 31 -21.17 6.34 38.81
N TYR A 32 -21.59 7.18 39.76
CA TYR A 32 -20.68 7.89 40.65
C TYR A 32 -19.75 6.94 41.42
N SER A 33 -18.46 7.26 41.41
CA SER A 33 -17.41 6.55 42.16
C SER A 33 -16.19 7.44 42.30
N ASP A 34 -15.73 7.59 43.54
CA ASP A 34 -14.51 8.36 43.86
C ASP A 34 -13.26 7.74 43.22
N GLU A 35 -13.22 6.41 43.11
CA GLU A 35 -12.09 5.66 42.55
C GLU A 35 -11.99 5.84 41.02
N LEU A 36 -13.13 5.80 40.33
CA LEU A 36 -13.17 5.94 38.87
C LEU A 36 -12.88 7.38 38.41
N SER A 37 -13.20 8.37 39.25
CA SER A 37 -12.94 9.78 38.96
C SER A 37 -11.44 10.08 38.81
N PHE A 38 -10.58 9.38 39.55
CA PHE A 38 -9.12 9.50 39.42
C PHE A 38 -8.60 8.98 38.06
N ILE A 39 -9.26 7.97 37.49
CA ILE A 39 -8.91 7.38 36.18
C ILE A 39 -9.15 8.38 35.03
N GLY A 40 -9.99 9.39 35.25
CA GLY A 40 -10.23 10.48 34.31
C GLY A 40 -8.95 11.21 33.89
N GLY A 41 -7.96 11.32 34.79
CA GLY A 41 -6.66 11.92 34.48
C GLY A 41 -5.82 11.09 33.49
N PHE A 42 -5.85 9.77 33.61
CA PHE A 42 -5.13 8.86 32.69
C PHE A 42 -5.75 8.83 31.29
N THR A 43 -7.07 9.01 31.22
CA THR A 43 -7.84 9.02 29.98
C THR A 43 -8.05 10.43 29.42
N PHE A 44 -7.47 11.45 30.07
CA PHE A 44 -7.71 12.87 29.78
C PHE A 44 -7.63 13.26 28.30
N PRO A 45 -6.63 12.80 27.51
CA PRO A 45 -6.53 13.19 26.10
C PRO A 45 -7.76 12.86 25.25
N ILE A 46 -8.47 11.77 25.58
CA ILE A 46 -9.69 11.35 24.87
C ILE A 46 -10.97 11.77 25.60
N THR A 47 -10.87 12.17 26.86
CA THR A 47 -12.02 12.58 27.68
C THR A 47 -12.19 14.09 27.76
N ILE A 48 -11.21 14.89 27.34
CA ILE A 48 -11.18 16.36 27.49
C ILE A 48 -12.46 17.07 27.02
N ILE A 49 -13.01 16.69 25.86
CA ILE A 49 -14.21 17.34 25.29
C ILE A 49 -15.45 16.97 26.13
N SER A 50 -15.63 15.69 26.42
CA SER A 50 -16.76 15.22 27.25
C SER A 50 -16.66 15.74 28.69
N PHE A 51 -15.45 15.88 29.23
CA PHE A 51 -15.20 16.46 30.54
C PHE A 51 -15.56 17.95 30.56
N ALA A 52 -15.13 18.73 29.56
CA ALA A 52 -15.51 20.13 29.43
C ALA A 52 -17.03 20.32 29.31
N PHE A 53 -17.70 19.44 28.53
CA PHE A 53 -19.16 19.42 28.46
C PHE A 53 -19.77 19.17 29.84
N ARG A 54 -19.28 18.17 30.57
CA ARG A 54 -19.81 17.81 31.90
C ARG A 54 -19.58 18.90 32.94
N TYR A 55 -18.45 19.59 32.86
CA TYR A 55 -18.17 20.74 33.69
C TYR A 55 -19.15 21.90 33.43
N ALA A 56 -19.49 22.14 32.17
CA ALA A 56 -20.41 23.21 31.77
C ALA A 56 -21.89 22.86 32.01
N ALA A 57 -22.27 21.59 31.85
CA ALA A 57 -23.62 21.09 32.03
C ALA A 57 -23.58 19.68 32.65
N SER A 58 -23.96 19.60 33.93
CA SER A 58 -23.99 18.34 34.68
C SER A 58 -25.21 17.47 34.35
N GLU A 59 -26.22 18.01 33.66
CA GLU A 59 -27.37 17.25 33.18
C GLU A 59 -27.77 17.75 31.78
N PRO A 60 -28.18 16.86 30.85
CA PRO A 60 -28.26 15.39 30.96
C PRO A 60 -26.94 14.66 30.67
N ILE A 61 -26.82 13.37 31.03
CA ILE A 61 -25.59 12.56 30.86
C ILE A 61 -25.39 11.99 29.44
N TYR A 62 -26.47 11.78 28.68
CA TYR A 62 -26.40 11.13 27.36
C TYR A 62 -25.46 11.80 26.33
N PRO A 63 -25.24 13.15 26.32
CA PRO A 63 -24.29 13.78 25.41
C PRO A 63 -22.85 13.29 25.59
N VAL A 64 -22.46 12.82 26.78
CA VAL A 64 -21.14 12.22 27.03
C VAL A 64 -20.92 11.01 26.12
N PHE A 65 -21.90 10.13 26.01
CA PHE A 65 -21.80 8.93 25.17
C PHE A 65 -21.72 9.27 23.68
N ILE A 66 -22.43 10.30 23.24
CA ILE A 66 -22.38 10.78 21.85
C ILE A 66 -20.98 11.31 21.54
N ILE A 67 -20.45 12.20 22.39
CA ILE A 67 -19.10 12.75 22.21
C ILE A 67 -18.06 11.63 22.25
N GLN A 68 -18.16 10.70 23.21
CA GLN A 68 -17.21 9.59 23.35
C GLN A 68 -17.24 8.64 22.14
N PHE A 69 -18.42 8.37 21.58
CA PHE A 69 -18.52 7.57 20.36
C PHE A 69 -17.84 8.26 19.16
N ILE A 70 -18.01 9.57 19.01
CA ILE A 70 -17.34 10.35 17.96
C ILE A 70 -15.81 10.32 18.17
N VAL A 71 -15.36 10.55 19.41
CA VAL A 71 -13.93 10.50 19.76
C VAL A 71 -13.35 9.11 19.52
N LEU A 72 -14.07 8.04 19.81
CA LEU A 72 -13.63 6.67 19.52
C LEU A 72 -13.38 6.45 18.03
N ILE A 73 -14.33 6.85 17.17
CA ILE A 73 -14.20 6.73 15.72
C ILE A 73 -12.98 7.52 15.22
N ALA A 74 -12.87 8.79 15.63
CA ALA A 74 -11.73 9.64 15.27
C ALA A 74 -10.40 9.04 15.74
N SER A 75 -10.36 8.54 16.98
CA SER A 75 -9.16 7.95 17.58
C SER A 75 -8.71 6.68 16.87
N ILE A 76 -9.65 5.79 16.50
CA ILE A 76 -9.35 4.59 15.71
C ILE A 76 -8.80 4.96 14.34
N PHE A 77 -9.40 5.98 13.69
CA PHE A 77 -8.94 6.45 12.38
C PHE A 77 -7.51 7.03 12.44
N ILE A 78 -7.22 7.85 13.44
CA ILE A 78 -5.87 8.41 13.67
C ILE A 78 -4.86 7.28 13.93
N LEU A 79 -5.20 6.32 14.79
CA LEU A 79 -4.34 5.16 15.04
C LEU A 79 -4.06 4.38 13.74
N ASP A 80 -5.08 4.18 12.91
CA ASP A 80 -4.93 3.48 11.63
C ASP A 80 -3.94 4.20 10.70
N LEU A 81 -4.03 5.53 10.61
CA LEU A 81 -3.09 6.35 9.83
C LEU A 81 -1.66 6.23 10.36
N ILE A 82 -1.48 6.31 11.67
CA ILE A 82 -0.16 6.18 12.30
C ILE A 82 0.43 4.80 12.01
N LEU A 83 -0.35 3.73 12.19
CA LEU A 83 0.13 2.36 11.97
C LEU A 83 0.51 2.11 10.51
N ARG A 84 -0.25 2.66 9.54
CA ARG A 84 0.08 2.54 8.10
C ARG A 84 1.38 3.24 7.73
N ASN A 85 1.67 4.38 8.36
CA ASN A 85 2.81 5.21 7.99
C ASN A 85 4.10 4.86 8.75
N TYR A 86 3.98 4.35 9.98
CA TYR A 86 5.14 4.23 10.88
C TYR A 86 5.43 2.81 11.38
N SER A 87 4.54 1.82 11.17
CA SER A 87 4.82 0.47 11.65
C SER A 87 5.89 -0.20 10.77
N PRO A 88 7.09 -0.55 11.30
CA PRO A 88 8.14 -1.18 10.50
C PRO A 88 7.70 -2.52 9.92
N ALA A 89 6.92 -3.29 10.70
CA ALA A 89 6.34 -4.54 10.25
C ALA A 89 5.36 -4.37 9.06
N TYR A 90 4.67 -3.24 8.98
CA TYR A 90 3.79 -2.93 7.85
C TYR A 90 4.58 -2.51 6.61
N ILE A 91 5.57 -1.64 6.79
CA ILE A 91 6.46 -1.19 5.72
C ILE A 91 7.18 -2.41 5.13
N GLN A 92 7.80 -3.24 5.97
CA GLN A 92 8.48 -4.47 5.57
C GLN A 92 7.54 -5.39 4.78
N LYS A 93 6.33 -5.67 5.28
CA LYS A 93 5.38 -6.54 4.59
C LYS A 93 4.94 -5.99 3.23
N ARG A 94 4.78 -4.66 3.12
CA ARG A 94 4.46 -4.00 1.85
C ARG A 94 5.63 -4.13 0.87
N ASP A 95 6.84 -3.91 1.35
CA ASP A 95 8.05 -3.95 0.52
C ASP A 95 8.36 -5.39 0.08
N GLU A 96 8.21 -6.38 0.95
CA GLU A 96 8.28 -7.82 0.61
C GLU A 96 7.28 -8.19 -0.49
N LYS A 97 6.03 -7.72 -0.37
CA LYS A 97 5.01 -7.94 -1.39
C LYS A 97 5.41 -7.29 -2.73
N TYR A 98 5.86 -6.04 -2.71
CA TYR A 98 6.31 -5.32 -3.90
C TYR A 98 7.50 -6.02 -4.57
N LEU A 99 8.49 -6.46 -3.78
CA LEU A 99 9.65 -7.18 -4.28
C LEU A 99 9.26 -8.54 -4.86
N ALA A 100 8.37 -9.28 -4.22
CA ALA A 100 7.88 -10.56 -4.75
C ALA A 100 7.10 -10.40 -6.06
N GLU A 101 6.25 -9.37 -6.17
CA GLU A 101 5.54 -9.05 -7.41
C GLU A 101 6.51 -8.64 -8.52
N ARG A 102 7.52 -7.84 -8.18
CA ARG A 102 8.56 -7.39 -9.11
C ARG A 102 9.48 -8.54 -9.57
N GLU A 103 9.88 -9.42 -8.65
CA GLU A 103 10.67 -10.61 -8.96
C GLU A 103 9.88 -11.57 -9.84
N LYS A 104 8.59 -11.79 -9.54
CA LYS A 104 7.70 -12.58 -10.39
C LYS A 104 7.60 -12.00 -11.81
N ALA A 105 7.39 -10.68 -11.92
CA ALA A 105 7.33 -10.01 -13.22
C ALA A 105 8.66 -10.09 -13.99
N PHE A 106 9.79 -9.94 -13.30
CA PHE A 106 11.13 -10.06 -13.88
C PHE A 106 11.47 -11.48 -14.34
N ASN A 107 11.05 -12.49 -13.58
CA ASN A 107 11.29 -13.91 -13.89
C ASN A 107 10.29 -14.47 -14.90
N GLN A 108 9.21 -13.75 -15.18
CA GLN A 108 8.24 -14.18 -16.19
C GLN A 108 8.82 -13.99 -17.59
N LEU A 109 8.72 -15.05 -18.40
CA LEU A 109 9.10 -15.01 -19.80
C LEU A 109 8.19 -14.07 -20.59
N ILE A 110 8.79 -13.26 -21.44
CA ILE A 110 8.11 -12.30 -22.32
C ILE A 110 7.42 -13.06 -23.46
N THR A 111 6.13 -12.78 -23.67
CA THR A 111 5.33 -13.41 -24.73
C THR A 111 5.32 -12.59 -26.01
N GLU A 112 4.91 -13.21 -27.12
CA GLU A 112 4.69 -12.52 -28.39
C GLU A 112 3.71 -11.34 -28.25
N GLN A 113 2.60 -11.54 -27.50
CA GLN A 113 1.60 -10.49 -27.27
C GLN A 113 2.19 -9.26 -26.57
N GLN A 114 3.12 -9.46 -25.63
CA GLN A 114 3.80 -8.38 -24.93
C GLN A 114 4.74 -7.61 -25.87
N VAL A 115 5.47 -8.32 -26.74
CA VAL A 115 6.28 -7.69 -27.80
C VAL A 115 5.38 -6.92 -28.78
N ALA A 116 4.23 -7.47 -29.16
CA ALA A 116 3.28 -6.79 -30.04
C ALA A 116 2.75 -5.48 -29.45
N ILE A 117 2.45 -5.45 -28.14
CA ILE A 117 2.05 -4.23 -27.44
C ILE A 117 3.21 -3.21 -27.43
N TYR A 118 4.43 -3.64 -27.11
CA TYR A 118 5.61 -2.76 -27.15
C TYR A 118 5.79 -2.09 -28.53
N LEU A 119 5.58 -2.86 -29.61
CA LEU A 119 5.66 -2.34 -30.98
C LEU A 119 4.45 -1.47 -31.36
N LYS A 120 3.25 -1.79 -30.88
CA LYS A 120 2.01 -1.02 -31.10
C LYS A 120 2.17 0.44 -30.66
N TYR A 121 2.88 0.68 -29.56
CA TYR A 121 3.15 2.02 -29.03
C TYR A 121 4.49 2.60 -29.53
N ALA A 122 5.01 2.09 -30.66
CA ALA A 122 6.21 2.61 -31.33
C ALA A 122 7.45 2.74 -30.42
N LYS A 123 7.60 1.83 -29.44
CA LYS A 123 8.69 1.87 -28.45
C LYS A 123 8.66 3.12 -27.55
N ASP A 124 7.56 3.89 -27.54
CA ASP A 124 7.35 5.05 -26.68
C ASP A 124 6.62 4.68 -25.37
N ILE A 125 7.38 4.65 -24.28
CA ILE A 125 6.85 4.32 -22.95
C ILE A 125 5.89 5.39 -22.42
N ASP A 126 6.10 6.66 -22.75
CA ASP A 126 5.24 7.75 -22.32
C ASP A 126 3.88 7.66 -23.04
N GLY A 127 3.92 7.34 -24.34
CA GLY A 127 2.74 7.00 -25.13
C GLY A 127 1.96 5.84 -24.51
N PHE A 128 2.63 4.71 -24.24
CA PHE A 128 2.02 3.56 -23.59
C PHE A 128 1.39 3.89 -22.23
N ALA A 129 2.09 4.65 -21.38
CA ALA A 129 1.60 4.99 -20.06
C ALA A 129 0.35 5.88 -20.11
N ARG A 130 0.31 6.84 -21.04
CA ARG A 130 -0.74 7.86 -21.14
C ARG A 130 -1.98 7.37 -21.91
N VAL A 131 -1.78 6.74 -23.07
CA VAL A 131 -2.88 6.36 -23.98
C VAL A 131 -3.10 4.85 -24.08
N GLY A 132 -2.36 4.05 -23.31
CA GLY A 132 -2.51 2.60 -23.24
C GLY A 132 -3.91 2.15 -22.78
N THR A 133 -4.49 1.16 -23.47
CA THR A 133 -5.76 0.58 -23.01
C THR A 133 -5.58 -0.13 -21.66
N PRO A 134 -6.65 -0.27 -20.84
CA PRO A 134 -6.58 -1.06 -19.61
C PRO A 134 -6.07 -2.48 -19.83
N GLU A 135 -6.46 -3.12 -20.93
CA GLU A 135 -6.05 -4.47 -21.30
C GLU A 135 -4.56 -4.54 -21.64
N ASP A 136 -4.04 -3.57 -22.40
CA ASP A 136 -2.62 -3.50 -22.73
C ASP A 136 -1.76 -3.32 -21.48
N ARG A 137 -2.19 -2.44 -20.56
CA ARG A 137 -1.51 -2.20 -19.27
C ARG A 137 -1.62 -3.37 -18.30
N ALA A 138 -2.65 -4.19 -18.42
CA ALA A 138 -2.76 -5.44 -17.68
C ALA A 138 -1.86 -6.55 -18.26
N THR A 139 -1.54 -6.47 -19.56
CA THR A 139 -0.76 -7.50 -20.27
C THR A 139 0.75 -7.23 -20.24
N LEU A 140 1.17 -5.97 -20.34
CA LEU A 140 2.57 -5.56 -20.35
C LEU A 140 2.86 -4.63 -19.17
N SER A 141 3.67 -5.08 -18.21
CA SER A 141 4.13 -4.22 -17.12
C SER A 141 5.24 -3.27 -17.57
N VAL A 142 5.49 -2.22 -16.79
CA VAL A 142 6.58 -1.27 -17.03
C VAL A 142 7.95 -1.95 -16.96
N GLU A 143 8.13 -2.90 -16.04
CA GLU A 143 9.37 -3.68 -15.91
C GLU A 143 9.60 -4.59 -17.12
N GLN A 144 8.53 -5.21 -17.63
CA GLN A 144 8.57 -6.01 -18.84
C GLN A 144 8.87 -5.14 -20.06
N TRP A 145 8.32 -3.92 -20.12
CA TRP A 145 8.64 -2.94 -21.15
C TRP A 145 10.15 -2.68 -21.22
N TYR A 146 10.78 -2.32 -20.10
CA TYR A 146 12.23 -2.09 -20.07
C TYR A 146 13.03 -3.34 -20.40
N THR A 147 12.52 -4.53 -20.07
CA THR A 147 13.16 -5.79 -20.47
C THR A 147 13.15 -5.94 -21.99
N ILE A 148 12.00 -5.71 -22.64
CA ILE A 148 11.88 -5.75 -24.11
C ILE A 148 12.77 -4.70 -24.77
N ASP A 149 12.78 -3.48 -24.22
CA ASP A 149 13.56 -2.36 -24.75
C ASP A 149 15.07 -2.61 -24.74
N ASN A 150 15.59 -3.14 -23.63
CA ASN A 150 16.99 -3.56 -23.52
C ASN A 150 17.33 -4.67 -24.53
N LEU A 151 16.45 -5.67 -24.67
CA LEU A 151 16.65 -6.74 -25.66
C LEU A 151 16.61 -6.21 -27.09
N ALA A 152 15.71 -5.26 -27.40
CA ALA A 152 15.63 -4.61 -28.71
C ALA A 152 16.95 -3.86 -29.01
N HIS A 153 17.47 -3.12 -28.04
CA HIS A 153 18.76 -2.44 -28.16
C HIS A 153 19.91 -3.42 -28.38
N ASP A 154 19.94 -4.54 -27.66
CA ASP A 154 20.96 -5.56 -27.86
C ASP A 154 20.91 -6.16 -29.27
N ILE A 155 19.71 -6.45 -29.78
CA ILE A 155 19.48 -6.95 -31.13
C ILE A 155 19.98 -5.93 -32.17
N PHE A 156 19.70 -4.64 -31.97
CA PHE A 156 20.20 -3.56 -32.81
C PHE A 156 21.72 -3.59 -32.93
N LEU A 157 22.41 -3.70 -31.78
CA LEU A 157 23.88 -3.73 -31.74
C LEU A 157 24.45 -4.96 -32.47
N ILE A 158 23.80 -6.13 -32.33
CA ILE A 158 24.15 -7.35 -33.08
C ILE A 158 23.98 -7.12 -34.59
N LYS A 159 22.82 -6.62 -35.04
CA LYS A 159 22.53 -6.36 -36.46
C LYS A 159 23.55 -5.41 -37.09
N ARG A 160 24.00 -4.40 -36.33
CA ARG A 160 25.00 -3.42 -36.75
C ARG A 160 26.45 -3.92 -36.65
N LYS A 161 26.67 -5.16 -36.17
CA LYS A 161 28.01 -5.74 -35.93
C LYS A 161 28.86 -4.87 -34.99
N LEU A 162 28.22 -4.21 -34.03
CA LEU A 162 28.87 -3.30 -33.06
C LEU A 162 29.29 -4.01 -31.76
N VAL A 163 29.19 -5.33 -31.71
CA VAL A 163 29.50 -6.16 -30.53
C VAL A 163 30.56 -7.20 -30.85
N SER A 164 31.37 -7.54 -29.85
CA SER A 164 32.33 -8.65 -29.93
C SER A 164 31.62 -10.01 -30.01
N ALA A 165 32.33 -11.06 -30.44
CA ALA A 165 31.77 -12.41 -30.49
C ALA A 165 31.30 -12.91 -29.11
N SER A 166 32.09 -12.70 -28.05
CA SER A 166 31.71 -13.10 -26.70
C SER A 166 30.50 -12.31 -26.17
N THR A 167 30.42 -11.01 -26.49
CA THR A 167 29.24 -10.19 -26.16
C THR A 167 28.00 -10.70 -26.89
N LYS A 168 28.13 -11.04 -28.17
CA LYS A 168 27.03 -11.60 -28.97
C LYS A 168 26.49 -12.88 -28.34
N ASP A 169 27.35 -13.83 -27.98
CA ASP A 169 26.93 -15.09 -27.36
C ASP A 169 26.17 -14.85 -26.04
N SER A 170 26.64 -13.90 -25.22
CA SER A 170 25.95 -13.52 -23.99
C SER A 170 24.58 -12.90 -24.22
N ILE A 171 24.43 -12.07 -25.26
CA ILE A 171 23.16 -11.45 -25.63
C ILE A 171 22.19 -12.52 -26.13
N GLU A 172 22.63 -13.40 -27.03
CA GLU A 172 21.80 -14.48 -27.57
C GLU A 172 21.28 -15.39 -26.46
N LYS A 173 22.10 -15.66 -25.44
CA LYS A 173 21.68 -16.39 -24.25
C LYS A 173 20.58 -15.62 -23.49
N ARG A 174 20.77 -14.33 -23.20
CA ARG A 174 19.75 -13.51 -22.51
C ARG A 174 18.42 -13.45 -23.27
N ILE A 175 18.46 -13.33 -24.60
CA ILE A 175 17.26 -13.33 -25.45
C ILE A 175 16.49 -14.64 -25.25
N LYS A 176 17.17 -15.79 -25.34
CA LYS A 176 16.55 -17.11 -25.13
C LYS A 176 16.02 -17.30 -23.70
N ASP A 177 16.73 -16.76 -22.71
CA ASP A 177 16.35 -16.88 -21.30
C ASP A 177 15.14 -16.00 -20.93
N LYS A 178 14.86 -14.94 -21.71
CA LYS A 178 13.81 -13.96 -21.39
C LYS A 178 12.60 -14.01 -22.32
N LEU A 179 12.75 -14.45 -23.57
CA LEU A 179 11.62 -14.61 -24.49
C LEU A 179 11.02 -16.01 -24.35
N LYS A 180 9.69 -16.09 -24.29
CA LYS A 180 8.96 -17.33 -24.06
C LYS A 180 9.02 -18.28 -25.25
N ASP A 181 8.89 -17.74 -26.46
CA ASP A 181 8.75 -18.50 -27.69
C ASP A 181 9.53 -17.85 -28.85
N GLN A 182 9.75 -18.66 -29.89
CA GLN A 182 10.41 -18.21 -31.11
C GLN A 182 9.63 -17.08 -31.80
N ALA A 183 8.30 -17.06 -31.67
CA ALA A 183 7.45 -16.02 -32.24
C ALA A 183 7.74 -14.64 -31.64
N ALA A 184 7.88 -14.53 -30.32
CA ALA A 184 8.31 -13.29 -29.66
C ALA A 184 9.70 -12.83 -30.14
N MET A 185 10.61 -13.78 -30.33
CA MET A 185 11.95 -13.51 -30.87
C MET A 185 11.86 -12.97 -32.30
N ASP A 186 11.21 -13.68 -33.21
CA ASP A 186 11.09 -13.29 -34.61
C ASP A 186 10.41 -11.92 -34.75
N LEU A 187 9.37 -11.66 -33.95
CA LEU A 187 8.67 -10.38 -33.93
C LEU A 187 9.60 -9.23 -33.49
N LEU A 188 10.37 -9.42 -32.42
CA LEU A 188 11.31 -8.41 -31.94
C LEU A 188 12.48 -8.19 -32.92
N PHE A 189 12.96 -9.26 -33.56
CA PHE A 189 13.97 -9.18 -34.61
C PHE A 189 13.45 -8.52 -35.89
N SER A 190 12.14 -8.53 -36.15
CA SER A 190 11.53 -7.85 -37.31
C SER A 190 11.35 -6.33 -37.11
N ALA A 191 11.40 -5.86 -35.86
CA ALA A 191 11.08 -4.48 -35.47
C ALA A 191 12.15 -3.41 -35.84
N GLU A 192 13.10 -3.76 -36.71
CA GLU A 192 14.21 -2.90 -37.19
C GLU A 192 14.65 -3.22 -38.62
#